data_AF-A0A811RAJ9-F1
#
_entry.id   AF-A0A811RAJ9-F1
#
_cell.length_a   1.000
_cell.length_b   1.000
_cell.length_c   1.000
_cell.angle_alpha   90.00
_cell.angle_beta   90.00
_cell.angle_gamma   90.00
#
_symmetry.space_group_name_H-M   'P 1'
#
loop_
_entity.id
_entity.type
_entity.pdbx_description
1 polymer ?
#
loop_
_entity_poly.entity_id
_entity_poly.type
_entity_poly.pdbx_seq_one_letter_code
_entity_poly.pdbx_strand_id
1 'polypeptide(L)'
;MAAGAGKNLGVERLLSYTEDLVGVLRASTDRDGNAQVGTVARRLLSGYRFEFDDLELHIKEKKRKKYTKVAMGFTTKMVAKSFPLFTKAQKIICELWYLISRQKCSFGSEQKAVVEPLPKSQEERLSSSVLSCWTTLLVDAGYDKGQQNLGRVGWAVRAAEGAGGSRCGPSPLAGAFGIAARCNATSSSAVSEAAGVHTLPRTEPVVSAEWLHANLKDPDVKVLDASWYMPAEQRNPLQEYQVAHIPGALFFDVDGISDRTSSLPHMLPSEKAFSAAVSALGIYNKYGIVVYDGKGLFSAARVWWMFRVFGHDKVWVLDGGLPQWRASGYDVESSASSDAILKASAAGEAIEKVYQGQSVGPTTFEAKLQPQLLWSLDQVKENIKTQTHQLIDARSKPRFDGTVPEPRKGIRSGHVPGSKCVPFPQVLDSSQKLLPPDELRKRFEQEGISLDQPLVTSCGTGVTACVLALGLHRFGKTDVAIYDGSWTEWGAHPDTPVATAV
;
A
#
# COMPACT_ATOMS: atom_id res chain seq x y z
N MET A 1 -63.04 -20.43 16.87
CA MET A 1 -62.28 -20.19 18.11
C MET A 1 -60.80 -20.01 17.77
N ALA A 2 -60.09 -19.16 18.51
CA ALA A 2 -58.64 -19.04 18.68
C ALA A 2 -57.67 -19.47 17.55
N ALA A 3 -57.13 -18.49 16.81
CA ALA A 3 -55.76 -18.52 16.23
C ALA A 3 -55.38 -17.11 15.69
N GLY A 4 -55.29 -16.09 16.56
CA GLY A 4 -55.27 -14.69 16.11
C GLY A 4 -54.65 -13.64 17.03
N ALA A 5 -53.66 -14.00 17.86
CA ALA A 5 -52.86 -13.03 18.63
C ALA A 5 -51.48 -13.64 18.93
N GLY A 6 -50.38 -12.92 18.68
CA GLY A 6 -49.04 -13.41 19.09
C GLY A 6 -47.81 -13.00 18.28
N LYS A 7 -47.92 -12.22 17.18
CA LYS A 7 -46.74 -11.86 16.34
C LYS A 7 -46.36 -10.37 16.25
N ASN A 8 -47.13 -9.44 16.82
CA ASN A 8 -46.74 -8.00 16.88
C ASN A 8 -46.23 -7.52 18.25
N LEU A 9 -46.43 -8.31 19.32
CA LEU A 9 -46.13 -7.91 20.71
C LEU A 9 -44.66 -7.59 21.02
N GLY A 10 -43.71 -8.04 20.18
CA GLY A 10 -42.29 -7.70 20.34
C GLY A 10 -41.92 -6.33 19.77
N VAL A 11 -42.47 -5.96 18.61
CA VAL A 11 -42.09 -4.73 17.90
C VAL A 11 -42.80 -3.51 18.48
N GLU A 12 -44.07 -3.64 18.87
CA GLU A 12 -44.81 -2.57 19.54
C GLU A 12 -44.25 -2.30 20.96
N ARG A 13 -43.78 -3.33 21.67
CA ARG A 13 -43.01 -3.14 22.92
C ARG A 13 -41.70 -2.38 22.69
N LEU A 14 -40.91 -2.77 21.68
CA LEU A 14 -39.66 -2.07 21.36
C LEU A 14 -39.89 -0.58 21.06
N LEU A 15 -40.97 -0.24 20.36
CA LEU A 15 -41.33 1.16 20.08
C LEU A 15 -41.79 1.92 21.33
N SER A 16 -42.65 1.31 22.16
CA SER A 16 -43.04 1.88 23.47
C SER A 16 -41.83 2.13 24.37
N TYR A 17 -40.91 1.16 24.49
CA TYR A 17 -39.68 1.34 25.26
C TYR A 17 -38.78 2.45 24.71
N THR A 18 -38.74 2.69 23.39
CA THR A 18 -37.98 3.82 22.83
C THR A 18 -38.62 5.17 23.06
N GLU A 19 -39.95 5.29 23.07
CA GLU A 19 -40.61 6.56 23.39
C GLU A 19 -40.53 6.88 24.88
N ASP A 20 -40.65 5.88 25.77
CA ASP A 20 -40.39 6.04 27.21
C ASP A 20 -38.92 6.46 27.47
N LEU A 21 -37.95 5.91 26.74
CA LEU A 21 -36.54 6.32 26.85
C LEU A 21 -36.31 7.77 26.42
N VAL A 22 -36.95 8.22 25.34
CA VAL A 22 -36.89 9.63 24.89
C VAL A 22 -37.62 10.56 25.86
N GLY A 23 -38.73 10.11 26.45
CA GLY A 23 -39.45 10.83 27.51
C GLY A 23 -38.61 11.00 28.78
N VAL A 24 -37.99 9.92 29.27
CA VAL A 24 -37.11 9.94 30.46
C VAL A 24 -35.85 10.79 30.22
N LEU A 25 -35.23 10.71 29.03
CA LEU A 25 -34.10 11.56 28.68
C LEU A 25 -34.48 13.05 28.66
N ARG A 26 -35.63 13.41 28.08
CA ARG A 26 -36.16 14.79 28.10
C ARG A 26 -36.54 15.27 29.50
N ALA A 27 -37.09 14.40 30.34
CA ALA A 27 -37.39 14.74 31.73
C ALA A 27 -36.11 14.97 32.56
N SER A 28 -35.01 14.28 32.24
CA SER A 28 -33.71 14.46 32.91
C SER A 28 -32.94 15.72 32.49
N THR A 29 -33.33 16.39 31.40
CA THR A 29 -32.70 17.63 30.94
C THR A 29 -33.29 18.91 31.54
N ASP A 30 -34.39 18.81 32.30
CA ASP A 30 -35.19 19.97 32.75
C ASP A 30 -35.18 20.21 34.28
N ARG A 31 -34.24 19.58 35.01
CA ARG A 31 -33.86 20.01 36.37
C ARG A 31 -32.49 19.47 36.78
N ASP A 32 -31.61 20.41 37.16
CA ASP A 32 -30.34 20.24 37.85
C ASP A 32 -29.41 19.11 37.36
N GLY A 33 -28.49 19.50 36.47
CA GLY A 33 -27.48 18.59 35.93
C GLY A 33 -26.46 18.13 36.96
N ASN A 34 -26.67 16.95 37.56
CA ASN A 34 -25.57 16.07 37.94
C ASN A 34 -25.95 14.58 38.04
N ALA A 35 -24.99 13.72 37.65
CA ALA A 35 -24.87 12.31 38.04
C ALA A 35 -26.11 11.36 38.00
N GLN A 36 -26.48 10.83 36.83
CA GLN A 36 -27.06 9.46 36.77
C GLN A 36 -26.91 8.65 35.46
N VAL A 37 -26.39 9.22 34.37
CA VAL A 37 -26.29 8.56 33.05
C VAL A 37 -25.47 7.25 33.07
N GLY A 38 -24.41 7.19 33.88
CA GLY A 38 -23.48 6.03 33.94
C GLY A 38 -24.01 4.76 34.62
N THR A 39 -25.17 4.82 35.28
CA THR A 39 -25.79 3.65 35.95
C THR A 39 -26.82 2.98 35.05
N VAL A 40 -27.59 3.77 34.28
CA VAL A 40 -28.57 3.27 33.30
C VAL A 40 -27.86 2.56 32.14
N ALA A 41 -26.77 3.13 31.62
CA ALA A 41 -25.97 2.52 30.56
C ALA A 41 -25.38 1.15 30.94
N ARG A 42 -24.95 0.96 32.21
CA ARG A 42 -24.41 -0.33 32.68
C ARG A 42 -25.48 -1.41 32.83
N ARG A 43 -26.71 -1.06 33.24
CA ARG A 43 -27.84 -2.01 33.25
C ARG A 43 -28.28 -2.41 31.85
N LEU A 44 -28.29 -1.47 30.90
CA LEU A 44 -28.61 -1.77 29.49
C LEU A 44 -27.60 -2.76 28.89
N LEU A 45 -26.30 -2.52 29.05
CA LEU A 45 -25.25 -3.39 28.49
C LEU A 45 -25.23 -4.82 29.06
N SER A 46 -25.72 -5.04 30.29
CA SER A 46 -25.85 -6.39 30.83
C SER A 46 -26.98 -7.22 30.21
N GLY A 47 -28.06 -6.58 29.75
CA GLY A 47 -29.20 -7.27 29.14
C GLY A 47 -28.89 -7.78 27.72
N TYR A 48 -28.24 -6.95 26.91
CA TYR A 48 -27.89 -7.29 25.52
C TYR A 48 -26.87 -8.43 25.39
N ARG A 49 -26.15 -8.78 26.45
CA ARG A 49 -25.12 -9.83 26.41
C ARG A 49 -25.70 -11.26 26.46
N PHE A 50 -26.96 -11.43 26.84
CA PHE A 50 -27.60 -12.74 26.96
C PHE A 50 -28.35 -13.19 25.69
N GLU A 51 -28.87 -12.26 24.88
CA GLU A 51 -29.66 -12.61 23.67
C GLU A 51 -28.80 -12.97 22.44
N PHE A 52 -27.50 -12.67 22.44
CA PHE A 52 -26.62 -12.96 21.31
C PHE A 52 -26.18 -14.44 21.23
N ASP A 53 -25.95 -15.09 22.37
CA ASP A 53 -25.47 -16.48 22.42
C ASP A 53 -26.55 -17.46 21.95
N ASP A 54 -27.82 -17.22 22.30
CA ASP A 54 -28.98 -18.00 21.81
C ASP A 54 -29.17 -17.84 20.29
N LEU A 55 -28.88 -16.66 19.73
CA LEU A 55 -29.00 -16.40 18.30
C LEU A 55 -27.93 -17.18 17.50
N GLU A 56 -26.71 -17.27 18.03
CA GLU A 56 -25.61 -18.00 17.38
C GLU A 56 -25.86 -19.53 17.39
N LEU A 57 -26.39 -20.05 18.50
CA LEU A 57 -26.84 -21.44 18.62
C LEU A 57 -27.93 -21.79 17.60
N HIS A 58 -28.96 -20.93 17.49
CA HIS A 58 -30.09 -21.16 16.57
C HIS A 58 -29.70 -21.10 15.09
N ILE A 59 -28.64 -20.35 14.75
CA ILE A 59 -28.05 -20.29 13.40
C ILE A 59 -27.19 -21.54 13.11
N LYS A 60 -26.41 -22.02 14.09
CA LYS A 60 -25.61 -23.26 13.98
C LYS A 60 -26.50 -24.49 13.78
N GLU A 61 -27.63 -24.59 14.48
CA GLU A 61 -28.58 -25.71 14.30
C GLU A 61 -29.24 -25.75 12.91
N LYS A 62 -29.71 -24.60 12.40
CA LYS A 62 -30.37 -24.53 11.09
C LYS A 62 -29.46 -24.85 9.91
N LYS A 63 -28.15 -24.56 10.01
CA LYS A 63 -27.17 -24.90 8.96
C LYS A 63 -26.90 -26.41 8.81
N ARG A 64 -27.33 -27.25 9.78
CA ARG A 64 -27.10 -28.71 9.72
C ARG A 64 -28.21 -29.53 9.03
N LYS A 65 -29.30 -28.89 8.58
CA LYS A 65 -30.46 -29.57 7.93
C LYS A 65 -31.06 -28.79 6.75
N LYS A 66 -30.40 -28.83 5.58
CA LYS A 66 -31.03 -28.99 4.23
C LYS A 66 -30.02 -28.81 3.09
N TYR A 67 -29.76 -29.89 2.35
CA TYR A 67 -29.28 -29.85 0.97
C TYR A 67 -30.03 -30.90 0.15
N THR A 68 -31.20 -30.52 -0.40
CA THR A 68 -31.79 -31.22 -1.56
C THR A 68 -32.76 -30.30 -2.30
N LYS A 69 -32.65 -30.29 -3.64
CA LYS A 69 -33.46 -29.66 -4.70
C LYS A 69 -34.81 -29.00 -4.30
N VAL A 70 -35.08 -27.80 -4.85
CA VAL A 70 -35.95 -27.53 -6.03
C VAL A 70 -35.92 -26.02 -6.34
N ALA A 71 -36.23 -25.63 -7.58
CA ALA A 71 -35.97 -24.31 -8.17
C ALA A 71 -37.14 -23.29 -8.10
N MET A 72 -36.81 -22.06 -8.50
CA MET A 72 -37.68 -20.99 -9.06
C MET A 72 -38.78 -20.34 -8.20
N GLY A 73 -38.69 -19.00 -8.10
CA GLY A 73 -39.84 -18.08 -8.01
C GLY A 73 -40.17 -17.50 -6.63
N PHE A 74 -40.58 -16.22 -6.63
CA PHE A 74 -41.21 -15.47 -5.52
C PHE A 74 -40.30 -15.18 -4.27
N THR A 75 -40.14 -13.95 -3.74
CA THR A 75 -40.69 -12.62 -4.11
C THR A 75 -39.74 -11.45 -3.76
N THR A 76 -39.72 -10.44 -4.62
CA THR A 76 -39.01 -9.15 -4.44
C THR A 76 -39.73 -8.15 -3.50
N LYS A 77 -40.70 -8.59 -2.68
CA LYS A 77 -41.61 -7.68 -1.94
C LYS A 77 -41.22 -7.39 -0.49
N MET A 78 -40.28 -8.13 0.11
CA MET A 78 -39.87 -7.88 1.51
C MET A 78 -38.81 -6.79 1.66
N VAL A 79 -37.92 -6.62 0.66
CA VAL A 79 -36.79 -5.67 0.70
C VAL A 79 -37.26 -4.20 0.68
N ALA A 80 -38.35 -3.90 -0.04
CA ALA A 80 -38.83 -2.53 -0.24
C ALA A 80 -39.40 -1.84 1.01
N LYS A 81 -39.81 -2.60 2.05
CA LYS A 81 -40.38 -2.02 3.29
C LYS A 81 -39.36 -1.75 4.40
N SER A 82 -38.20 -2.40 4.37
CA SER A 82 -37.17 -2.26 5.42
C SER A 82 -36.18 -1.12 5.16
N PHE A 83 -36.02 -0.70 3.90
CA PHE A 83 -35.07 0.34 3.49
C PHE A 83 -35.30 1.73 4.13
N PRO A 84 -36.54 2.24 4.29
CA PRO A 84 -36.79 3.54 4.93
C PRO A 84 -36.55 3.57 6.44
N LEU A 85 -36.60 2.40 7.11
CA LEU A 85 -36.35 2.29 8.55
C LEU A 85 -34.86 2.26 8.86
N PHE A 86 -34.07 1.59 8.02
CA PHE A 86 -32.62 1.50 8.16
C PHE A 86 -31.94 2.87 8.01
N THR A 87 -32.37 3.67 7.03
CA THR A 87 -31.86 5.03 6.81
C THR A 87 -32.25 6.00 7.92
N LYS A 88 -33.40 5.82 8.57
CA LYS A 88 -33.82 6.63 9.73
C LYS A 88 -32.97 6.33 10.97
N ALA A 89 -32.66 5.05 11.22
CA ALA A 89 -31.76 4.64 12.30
C ALA A 89 -30.32 5.15 12.07
N GLN A 90 -29.78 5.04 10.85
CA GLN A 90 -28.46 5.60 10.53
C GLN A 90 -28.40 7.11 10.73
N LYS A 91 -29.44 7.87 10.37
CA LYS A 91 -29.50 9.32 10.63
C LYS A 91 -29.43 9.64 12.12
N ILE A 92 -30.18 8.91 12.96
CA ILE A 92 -30.17 9.10 14.42
C ILE A 92 -28.79 8.76 15.01
N ILE A 93 -28.13 7.72 14.51
CA ILE A 93 -26.75 7.35 14.93
C ILE A 93 -25.75 8.45 14.55
N CYS A 94 -25.84 9.03 13.35
CA CYS A 94 -24.97 10.13 12.94
C CYS A 94 -25.21 11.41 13.76
N GLU A 95 -26.48 11.77 14.04
CA GLU A 95 -26.84 12.91 14.91
C GLU A 95 -26.31 12.71 16.34
N LEU A 96 -26.47 11.51 16.92
CA LEU A 96 -25.91 11.17 18.23
C LEU A 96 -24.39 11.26 18.24
N TRP A 97 -23.71 10.76 17.20
CA TRP A 97 -22.25 10.82 17.09
C TRP A 97 -21.75 12.27 16.94
N TYR A 98 -22.48 13.11 16.20
CA TYR A 98 -22.20 14.54 16.05
C TYR A 98 -22.42 15.33 17.35
N LEU A 99 -23.46 15.01 18.13
CA LEU A 99 -23.69 15.62 19.45
C LEU A 99 -22.63 15.19 20.48
N ILE A 100 -22.24 13.91 20.48
CA ILE A 100 -21.18 13.38 21.35
C ILE A 100 -19.81 13.99 20.99
N SER A 101 -19.52 14.21 19.70
CA SER A 101 -18.27 14.84 19.28
C SER A 101 -18.22 16.34 19.65
N ARG A 102 -19.35 17.07 19.57
CA ARG A 102 -19.41 18.46 20.06
C ARG A 102 -19.22 18.59 21.58
N GLN A 103 -19.76 17.68 22.39
CA GLN A 103 -19.53 17.72 23.84
C GLN A 103 -18.06 17.56 24.25
N LYS A 104 -17.19 17.01 23.39
CA LYS A 104 -15.74 16.92 23.63
C LYS A 104 -14.93 18.14 23.17
N CYS A 105 -15.55 19.13 22.52
CA CYS A 105 -14.86 20.28 21.93
C CYS A 105 -15.27 21.64 22.51
N SER A 106 -15.87 21.69 23.71
CA SER A 106 -16.22 22.94 24.41
C SER A 106 -15.44 23.13 25.71
N PHE A 107 -14.11 23.23 25.60
CA PHE A 107 -13.24 23.86 26.60
C PHE A 107 -12.05 24.50 25.86
N GLY A 108 -12.09 25.82 25.69
CA GLY A 108 -11.11 26.58 24.89
C GLY A 108 -11.77 27.78 24.23
N SER A 109 -11.66 28.95 24.85
CA SER A 109 -12.40 30.17 24.51
C SER A 109 -11.86 30.92 23.28
N GLU A 110 -12.77 31.47 22.47
CA GLU A 110 -12.46 32.58 21.57
C GLU A 110 -12.00 33.81 22.37
N GLN A 111 -10.95 34.50 21.92
CA GLN A 111 -10.87 35.97 22.04
C GLN A 111 -9.95 36.57 20.98
N LYS A 112 -10.34 37.72 20.45
CA LYS A 112 -9.65 38.44 19.36
C LYS A 112 -8.42 39.17 19.90
N ALA A 113 -7.30 39.10 19.19
CA ALA A 113 -6.15 39.97 19.41
C ALA A 113 -6.19 41.19 18.48
N VAL A 114 -6.16 42.39 19.07
CA VAL A 114 -5.83 43.66 18.41
C VAL A 114 -4.48 44.11 18.96
N VAL A 115 -3.66 44.77 18.15
CA VAL A 115 -2.29 45.18 18.48
C VAL A 115 -2.26 46.58 19.08
N GLU A 116 -1.63 46.77 20.25
CA GLU A 116 -0.66 47.85 20.63
C GLU A 116 -0.32 47.82 22.15
N PRO A 117 0.74 48.50 22.67
CA PRO A 117 1.64 47.87 23.68
C PRO A 117 1.85 48.54 25.07
N LEU A 118 2.57 47.81 25.97
CA LEU A 118 3.30 48.24 27.22
C LEU A 118 2.46 48.61 28.48
N PRO A 119 3.02 48.62 29.73
CA PRO A 119 4.19 47.92 30.31
C PRO A 119 3.98 47.25 31.73
N LYS A 120 5.07 46.71 32.30
CA LYS A 120 5.31 46.04 33.62
C LYS A 120 4.50 46.48 34.88
N SER A 121 4.19 45.53 35.79
CA SER A 121 4.55 45.55 37.25
C SER A 121 3.88 44.43 38.10
N GLN A 122 4.58 43.95 39.16
CA GLN A 122 4.12 43.44 40.49
C GLN A 122 2.96 42.40 40.61
N GLU A 123 2.78 41.61 41.68
CA GLU A 123 3.63 40.95 42.70
C GLU A 123 2.74 39.89 43.42
N GLU A 124 3.30 39.05 44.31
CA GLU A 124 2.70 37.98 45.14
C GLU A 124 1.18 38.02 45.53
N ARG A 125 0.53 36.84 45.69
CA ARG A 125 0.20 36.22 47.03
C ARG A 125 -0.78 35.02 47.04
N LEU A 126 -0.42 34.01 47.87
CA LEU A 126 -1.27 33.10 48.69
C LEU A 126 -2.29 32.14 48.00
N SER A 127 -2.76 31.02 48.59
CA SER A 127 -2.15 29.99 49.46
C SER A 127 -3.11 28.80 49.66
N SER A 128 -2.62 27.56 49.55
CA SER A 128 -3.03 26.31 50.27
C SER A 128 -4.51 25.83 50.43
N SER A 129 -4.65 24.51 50.49
CA SER A 129 -5.87 23.68 50.69
C SER A 129 -6.75 23.51 49.43
N VAL A 130 -7.25 22.32 49.08
CA VAL A 130 -7.58 21.13 49.90
C VAL A 130 -6.91 19.83 49.38
N LEU A 131 -6.61 18.90 50.31
CA LEU A 131 -5.97 17.61 50.08
C LEU A 131 -6.98 16.44 49.96
N SER A 132 -6.45 15.23 49.70
CA SER A 132 -7.13 13.91 49.76
C SER A 132 -7.90 13.49 48.49
N CYS A 133 -7.91 12.23 48.06
CA CYS A 133 -7.19 11.04 48.57
C CYS A 133 -7.25 9.92 47.50
N TRP A 134 -6.13 9.37 47.00
CA TRP A 134 -6.15 8.09 46.26
C TRP A 134 -4.85 7.27 46.38
N THR A 135 -5.02 6.08 46.97
CA THR A 135 -4.13 4.91 47.01
C THR A 135 -5.05 3.68 46.92
N THR A 136 -4.70 2.55 46.30
CA THR A 136 -3.44 2.09 45.66
C THR A 136 -3.85 1.32 44.37
N LEU A 137 -3.00 1.00 43.39
CA LEU A 137 -2.05 -0.13 43.38
C LEU A 137 -1.25 -0.15 42.06
N LEU A 138 -0.04 -0.71 42.11
CA LEU A 138 0.91 -0.89 41.01
C LEU A 138 0.98 -2.37 40.56
N VAL A 139 1.90 -2.65 39.62
CA VAL A 139 2.24 -3.94 38.97
C VAL A 139 1.35 -4.20 37.73
N ASP A 140 1.88 -4.37 36.51
CA ASP A 140 3.23 -4.78 36.11
C ASP A 140 3.76 -3.98 34.90
N ALA A 141 4.99 -3.48 34.98
CA ALA A 141 5.72 -2.87 33.86
C ALA A 141 7.22 -2.81 34.19
N GLY A 142 7.91 -3.94 34.05
CA GLY A 142 9.36 -4.00 34.21
C GLY A 142 10.07 -3.13 33.16
N TYR A 143 10.88 -2.18 33.62
CA TYR A 143 11.86 -1.48 32.79
C TYR A 143 13.16 -1.32 33.57
N ASP A 144 14.23 -1.86 32.99
CA ASP A 144 15.60 -1.85 33.52
C ASP A 144 16.49 -0.99 32.60
N LYS A 145 17.69 -0.65 33.11
CA LYS A 145 18.66 0.35 32.64
C LYS A 145 18.34 1.78 33.11
N GLY A 146 19.34 2.56 33.54
CA GLY A 146 20.77 2.24 33.63
C GLY A 146 21.56 3.52 33.96
N GLN A 147 22.69 3.36 34.65
CA GLN A 147 23.43 4.48 35.24
C GLN A 147 23.92 5.50 34.20
N GLN A 148 23.69 6.79 34.46
CA GLN A 148 24.39 7.87 33.78
C GLN A 148 25.77 8.07 34.42
N ASN A 149 26.82 8.10 33.60
CA ASN A 149 28.16 8.46 34.03
C ASN A 149 28.63 9.73 33.32
N LEU A 150 29.30 10.60 34.07
CA LEU A 150 29.75 11.92 33.63
C LEU A 150 30.94 11.82 32.66
N GLY A 151 30.88 12.55 31.54
CA GLY A 151 31.98 12.66 30.56
C GLY A 151 32.37 14.11 30.32
N ARG A 152 33.56 14.52 30.79
CA ARG A 152 34.12 15.87 30.53
C ARG A 152 34.58 16.00 29.06
N VAL A 153 34.41 17.20 28.50
CA VAL A 153 35.12 17.64 27.29
C VAL A 153 36.46 18.28 27.71
N GLY A 154 37.56 17.93 27.02
CA GLY A 154 38.89 18.50 27.26
C GLY A 154 39.78 18.35 26.02
N TRP A 155 40.48 19.43 25.65
CA TRP A 155 41.36 19.50 24.48
C TRP A 155 42.80 19.14 24.83
N ALA A 156 43.60 18.60 23.87
CA ALA A 156 44.90 19.18 23.45
C ALA A 156 45.85 18.21 22.67
N VAL A 157 46.27 18.66 21.48
CA VAL A 157 47.65 18.72 20.93
C VAL A 157 48.48 17.44 20.64
N ARG A 158 48.88 17.36 19.35
CA ARG A 158 50.06 16.76 18.69
C ARG A 158 51.17 16.06 19.53
N ALA A 159 51.64 14.94 18.98
CA ALA A 159 53.05 14.76 18.57
C ALA A 159 53.13 13.82 17.36
N ALA A 160 54.25 13.84 16.62
CA ALA A 160 54.52 13.00 15.44
C ALA A 160 55.77 12.12 15.70
N GLU A 161 56.32 11.52 14.63
CA GLU A 161 57.49 10.60 14.60
C GLU A 161 57.19 9.15 15.01
N GLY A 162 57.77 8.11 14.39
CA GLY A 162 58.59 8.12 13.18
C GLY A 162 59.24 6.75 12.85
N ALA A 163 59.39 6.47 11.55
CA ALA A 163 60.40 5.60 10.89
C ALA A 163 60.56 4.09 11.23
N GLY A 164 60.73 3.30 10.15
CA GLY A 164 61.47 2.03 10.13
C GLY A 164 60.63 0.74 10.28
N GLY A 165 60.77 -0.31 9.46
CA GLY A 165 61.49 -0.43 8.19
C GLY A 165 62.03 -1.86 7.94
N SER A 166 61.70 -2.45 6.77
CA SER A 166 62.39 -3.60 6.13
C SER A 166 62.33 -4.99 6.82
N ARG A 167 62.51 -6.14 6.15
CA ARG A 167 62.40 -6.61 4.74
C ARG A 167 62.51 -8.17 4.73
N CYS A 168 62.28 -8.78 3.56
CA CYS A 168 62.73 -10.12 3.10
C CYS A 168 61.96 -11.39 3.54
N GLY A 169 61.60 -12.21 2.53
CA GLY A 169 61.46 -13.68 2.64
C GLY A 169 62.80 -14.37 2.30
N PRO A 170 62.84 -15.57 1.66
CA PRO A 170 61.77 -16.36 1.04
C PRO A 170 61.74 -17.88 1.44
N SER A 171 60.91 -18.65 0.72
CA SER A 171 60.75 -20.14 0.70
C SER A 171 62.05 -20.90 0.29
N PRO A 172 62.16 -22.27 0.18
CA PRO A 172 61.16 -23.22 -0.37
C PRO A 172 61.21 -24.74 0.03
N LEU A 173 60.42 -25.55 -0.73
CA LEU A 173 60.59 -26.97 -1.15
C LEU A 173 60.00 -28.18 -0.36
N ALA A 174 59.26 -29.02 -1.14
CA ALA A 174 59.05 -30.48 -1.08
C ALA A 174 58.41 -31.13 0.20
N GLY A 175 57.64 -32.22 0.13
CA GLY A 175 57.13 -33.02 -1.01
C GLY A 175 56.57 -34.39 -0.55
N ALA A 176 56.07 -35.20 -1.50
CA ALA A 176 55.67 -36.62 -1.38
C ALA A 176 54.26 -37.01 -0.87
N PHE A 177 53.80 -38.17 -1.38
CA PHE A 177 52.48 -38.79 -1.25
C PHE A 177 52.31 -39.63 0.02
N GLY A 178 51.06 -39.86 0.45
CA GLY A 178 50.70 -40.90 1.41
C GLY A 178 49.20 -41.15 1.51
N ILE A 179 48.70 -42.26 0.92
CA ILE A 179 47.32 -42.71 1.08
C ILE A 179 47.22 -43.55 2.36
N ALA A 180 46.41 -43.13 3.32
CA ALA A 180 45.95 -43.99 4.41
C ALA A 180 44.58 -43.50 4.94
N ALA A 181 43.52 -44.25 4.67
CA ALA A 181 42.22 -43.99 5.26
C ALA A 181 42.21 -44.40 6.74
N ARG A 182 41.80 -43.47 7.62
CA ARG A 182 41.23 -43.80 8.93
C ARG A 182 40.04 -42.91 9.20
N CYS A 183 38.88 -43.53 9.42
CA CYS A 183 37.71 -42.86 9.94
C CYS A 183 38.02 -42.28 11.32
N ASN A 184 37.73 -41.01 11.53
CA ASN A 184 37.46 -40.49 12.86
C ASN A 184 36.27 -39.54 12.76
N ALA A 185 35.17 -39.89 13.44
CA ALA A 185 33.99 -39.05 13.50
C ALA A 185 34.27 -37.91 14.48
N THR A 186 34.67 -36.75 13.96
CA THR A 186 34.66 -35.49 14.70
C THR A 186 33.44 -34.69 14.27
N SER A 187 32.51 -34.51 15.19
CA SER A 187 31.38 -33.60 15.06
C SER A 187 31.86 -32.17 14.85
N SER A 188 31.95 -31.71 13.59
CA SER A 188 32.07 -30.28 13.30
C SER A 188 30.71 -29.64 13.55
N SER A 189 30.55 -29.06 14.74
CA SER A 189 29.60 -27.98 14.94
C SER A 189 30.02 -26.84 13.99
N ALA A 190 29.40 -26.80 12.80
CA ALA A 190 29.51 -25.67 11.91
C ALA A 190 28.89 -24.47 12.65
N VAL A 191 29.76 -23.64 13.24
CA VAL A 191 29.36 -22.39 13.87
C VAL A 191 28.70 -21.58 12.78
N SER A 192 27.42 -21.29 12.93
CA SER A 192 26.66 -20.49 11.96
C SER A 192 27.34 -19.13 11.83
N GLU A 193 27.90 -18.85 10.66
CA GLU A 193 28.44 -17.55 10.34
C GLU A 193 27.27 -16.55 10.38
N ALA A 194 27.32 -15.62 11.34
CA ALA A 194 26.19 -14.77 11.65
C ALA A 194 25.87 -13.88 10.44
N ALA A 195 24.60 -13.89 10.02
CA ALA A 195 24.17 -13.23 8.79
C ALA A 195 24.52 -11.73 8.77
N GLY A 196 25.54 -11.39 7.97
CA GLY A 196 25.76 -10.02 7.53
C GLY A 196 24.66 -9.58 6.57
N VAL A 197 24.38 -8.28 6.53
CA VAL A 197 23.43 -7.61 5.63
C VAL A 197 23.50 -8.22 4.23
N HIS A 198 22.41 -8.85 3.78
CA HIS A 198 22.37 -9.47 2.45
C HIS A 198 22.46 -8.39 1.37
N THR A 199 23.65 -8.22 0.80
CA THR A 199 23.93 -7.22 -0.24
C THR A 199 22.86 -7.22 -1.34
N LEU A 200 22.28 -6.05 -1.59
CA LEU A 200 21.26 -5.81 -2.62
C LEU A 200 21.68 -6.46 -3.95
N PRO A 201 20.84 -7.32 -4.55
CA PRO A 201 21.12 -7.88 -5.86
C PRO A 201 21.03 -6.76 -6.91
N ARG A 202 22.19 -6.27 -7.36
CA ARG A 202 22.27 -5.16 -8.33
C ARG A 202 21.85 -5.54 -9.75
N THR A 203 21.65 -6.84 -10.02
CA THR A 203 21.31 -7.39 -11.34
C THR A 203 19.87 -7.89 -11.44
N GLU A 204 19.23 -8.25 -10.32
CA GLU A 204 17.82 -8.64 -10.30
C GLU A 204 16.93 -7.41 -10.12
N PRO A 205 15.83 -7.25 -10.88
CA PRO A 205 14.84 -6.21 -10.66
C PRO A 205 13.83 -6.58 -9.55
N VAL A 206 13.99 -7.74 -8.92
CA VAL A 206 13.12 -8.26 -7.85
C VAL A 206 13.91 -8.66 -6.61
N VAL A 207 13.25 -8.63 -5.46
CA VAL A 207 13.75 -9.18 -4.18
C VAL A 207 12.76 -10.18 -3.62
N SER A 208 13.25 -11.19 -2.90
CA SER A 208 12.39 -12.20 -2.28
C SER A 208 11.79 -11.71 -0.95
N ALA A 209 10.75 -12.38 -0.46
CA ALA A 209 10.15 -12.06 0.83
C ALA A 209 11.13 -12.29 2.00
N GLU A 210 11.96 -13.32 1.91
CA GLU A 210 13.01 -13.65 2.87
C GLU A 210 14.07 -12.52 2.91
N TRP A 211 14.49 -12.02 1.74
CA TRP A 211 15.42 -10.89 1.66
C TRP A 211 14.81 -9.63 2.27
N LEU A 212 13.55 -9.30 1.91
CA LEU A 212 12.90 -8.11 2.45
C LEU A 212 12.72 -8.21 3.97
N HIS A 213 12.30 -9.36 4.49
CA HIS A 213 12.16 -9.59 5.92
C HIS A 213 13.48 -9.41 6.68
N ALA A 214 14.60 -9.91 6.12
CA ALA A 214 15.93 -9.74 6.71
C ALA A 214 16.40 -8.28 6.72
N ASN A 215 15.99 -7.46 5.75
CA ASN A 215 16.45 -6.07 5.56
C ASN A 215 15.40 -5.01 5.96
N LEU A 216 14.23 -5.39 6.47
CA LEU A 216 13.11 -4.48 6.75
C LEU A 216 13.44 -3.38 7.79
N LYS A 217 14.45 -3.62 8.62
CA LYS A 217 14.94 -2.69 9.66
C LYS A 217 16.03 -1.74 9.16
N ASP A 218 16.47 -1.85 7.90
CA ASP A 218 17.47 -0.95 7.32
C ASP A 218 16.83 0.45 7.13
N PRO A 219 17.35 1.51 7.77
CA PRO A 219 16.81 2.86 7.65
C PRO A 219 16.97 3.46 6.24
N ASP A 220 17.84 2.91 5.39
CA ASP A 220 18.00 3.32 3.99
C ASP A 220 17.14 2.50 3.01
N VAL A 221 16.40 1.48 3.47
CA VAL A 221 15.37 0.80 2.66
C VAL A 221 13.98 1.40 2.93
N LYS A 222 13.16 1.57 1.89
CA LYS A 222 11.76 2.03 2.00
C LYS A 222 10.86 1.07 1.24
N VAL A 223 9.78 0.63 1.89
CA VAL A 223 8.80 -0.28 1.30
C VAL A 223 7.58 0.51 0.84
N LEU A 224 7.12 0.27 -0.38
CA LEU A 224 5.96 0.92 -0.97
C LEU A 224 4.87 -0.11 -1.30
N ASP A 225 3.68 0.08 -0.72
CA ASP A 225 2.46 -0.56 -1.18
C ASP A 225 1.92 0.25 -2.37
N ALA A 226 2.10 -0.28 -3.56
CA ALA A 226 1.60 0.28 -4.82
C ALA A 226 0.32 -0.41 -5.30
N SER A 227 -0.50 -0.93 -4.37
CA SER A 227 -1.74 -1.63 -4.72
C SER A 227 -2.68 -0.75 -5.53
N TRP A 228 -3.05 -1.24 -6.71
CA TRP A 228 -4.08 -0.67 -7.55
C TRP A 228 -4.89 -1.79 -8.21
N TYR A 229 -6.19 -1.58 -8.36
CA TYR A 229 -7.13 -2.61 -8.82
C TYR A 229 -8.01 -2.08 -9.94
N MET A 230 -8.39 -2.94 -10.89
CA MET A 230 -9.33 -2.54 -11.94
C MET A 230 -10.69 -2.17 -11.31
N PRO A 231 -11.40 -1.13 -11.79
CA PRO A 231 -12.68 -0.72 -11.21
C PRO A 231 -13.74 -1.82 -11.10
N ALA A 232 -13.68 -2.82 -11.99
CA ALA A 232 -14.57 -4.00 -11.97
C ALA A 232 -14.32 -4.95 -10.77
N GLU A 233 -13.16 -4.89 -10.12
CA GLU A 233 -12.82 -5.71 -8.96
C GLU A 233 -13.46 -5.20 -7.66
N GLN A 234 -13.95 -3.95 -7.63
CA GLN A 234 -14.60 -3.31 -6.48
C GLN A 234 -13.79 -3.34 -5.17
N ARG A 235 -12.45 -3.38 -5.28
CA ARG A 235 -11.50 -3.34 -4.16
C ARG A 235 -11.01 -1.91 -3.93
N ASN A 236 -10.78 -1.55 -2.68
CA ASN A 236 -10.23 -0.25 -2.28
C ASN A 236 -8.79 -0.45 -1.76
N PRO A 237 -7.75 -0.06 -2.51
CA PRO A 237 -6.37 -0.36 -2.13
C PRO A 237 -5.92 0.37 -0.86
N LEU A 238 -6.31 1.64 -0.67
CA LEU A 238 -5.97 2.41 0.52
C LEU A 238 -6.62 1.79 1.79
N GLN A 239 -7.85 1.31 1.67
CA GLN A 239 -8.55 0.62 2.76
C GLN A 239 -7.91 -0.75 3.07
N GLU A 240 -7.51 -1.51 2.05
CA GLU A 240 -6.81 -2.79 2.26
C GLU A 240 -5.44 -2.59 2.91
N TYR A 241 -4.68 -1.59 2.46
CA TYR A 241 -3.42 -1.16 3.08
C TYR A 241 -3.63 -0.80 4.56
N GLN A 242 -4.64 0.04 4.89
CA GLN A 242 -4.98 0.39 6.27
C GLN A 242 -5.27 -0.84 7.15
N VAL A 243 -5.87 -1.89 6.59
CA VAL A 243 -6.20 -3.12 7.30
C VAL A 243 -4.97 -4.03 7.49
N ALA A 244 -4.13 -4.22 6.46
CA ALA A 244 -2.96 -5.09 6.54
C ALA A 244 -1.91 -4.82 5.44
N HIS A 245 -0.76 -4.24 5.82
CA HIS A 245 0.39 -3.92 4.95
C HIS A 245 1.70 -4.52 5.50
N ILE A 246 2.78 -4.49 4.72
CA ILE A 246 4.12 -4.89 5.22
C ILE A 246 4.58 -3.87 6.28
N PRO A 247 5.17 -4.30 7.41
CA PRO A 247 5.52 -3.38 8.49
C PRO A 247 6.41 -2.21 8.05
N GLY A 248 6.04 -0.99 8.42
CA GLY A 248 6.75 0.23 8.04
C GLY A 248 6.66 0.62 6.56
N ALA A 249 5.81 -0.04 5.75
CA ALA A 249 5.54 0.37 4.38
C ALA A 249 4.80 1.72 4.32
N LEU A 250 4.92 2.40 3.18
CA LEU A 250 4.15 3.60 2.82
C LEU A 250 3.19 3.26 1.67
N PHE A 251 2.03 3.90 1.63
CA PHE A 251 1.12 3.75 0.49
C PHE A 251 1.52 4.68 -0.66
N PHE A 252 1.75 4.12 -1.85
CA PHE A 252 1.96 4.84 -3.10
C PHE A 252 0.69 4.79 -3.93
N ASP A 253 -0.06 5.89 -3.94
CA ASP A 253 -1.29 6.00 -4.74
C ASP A 253 -0.94 6.14 -6.24
N VAL A 254 -1.16 5.09 -7.02
CA VAL A 254 -0.89 5.07 -8.48
C VAL A 254 -1.82 6.01 -9.26
N ASP A 255 -3.03 6.29 -8.76
CA ASP A 255 -3.94 7.27 -9.37
C ASP A 255 -3.61 8.69 -8.89
N GLY A 256 -3.28 8.85 -7.61
CA GLY A 256 -2.86 10.13 -7.01
C GLY A 256 -1.54 10.66 -7.58
N ILE A 257 -0.55 9.79 -7.82
CA ILE A 257 0.80 10.12 -8.32
C ILE A 257 0.89 9.91 -9.84
N SER A 258 -0.02 10.56 -10.56
CA SER A 258 -0.09 10.56 -12.03
C SER A 258 -0.26 11.98 -12.59
N ASP A 259 -0.07 12.18 -13.89
CA ASP A 259 -0.51 13.42 -14.55
C ASP A 259 -2.05 13.44 -14.60
N ARG A 260 -2.63 14.20 -13.66
CA ARG A 260 -4.07 14.40 -13.53
C ARG A 260 -4.60 15.60 -14.34
N THR A 261 -3.76 16.24 -15.17
CA THR A 261 -4.18 17.22 -16.17
C THR A 261 -4.59 16.56 -17.48
N SER A 262 -4.08 15.35 -17.76
CA SER A 262 -4.48 14.52 -18.89
C SER A 262 -5.88 13.90 -18.69
N SER A 263 -6.59 13.70 -19.80
CA SER A 263 -7.81 12.87 -19.84
C SER A 263 -7.50 11.36 -19.89
N LEU A 264 -6.22 11.01 -20.10
CA LEU A 264 -5.73 9.64 -20.12
C LEU A 264 -5.39 9.16 -18.69
N PRO A 265 -5.59 7.86 -18.40
CA PRO A 265 -5.37 7.30 -17.08
C PRO A 265 -3.89 6.99 -16.79
N HIS A 266 -3.48 7.16 -15.54
CA HIS A 266 -2.18 6.77 -14.98
C HIS A 266 -0.95 7.36 -15.69
N MET A 267 -1.12 8.39 -16.53
CA MET A 267 -0.03 9.04 -17.27
C MET A 267 1.11 9.45 -16.33
N LEU A 268 2.35 9.34 -16.80
CA LEU A 268 3.53 9.73 -16.04
C LEU A 268 3.44 11.22 -15.66
N PRO A 269 3.58 11.58 -14.37
CA PRO A 269 3.60 12.99 -13.97
C PRO A 269 4.86 13.71 -14.48
N SER A 270 4.92 15.03 -14.39
CA SER A 270 6.17 15.77 -14.68
C SER A 270 7.26 15.46 -13.64
N GLU A 271 8.54 15.65 -14.00
CA GLU A 271 9.69 15.49 -13.07
C GLU A 271 9.48 16.27 -11.76
N LYS A 272 9.02 17.53 -11.85
CA LYS A 272 8.73 18.37 -10.70
C LYS A 272 7.60 17.82 -9.84
N ALA A 273 6.54 17.29 -10.46
CA ALA A 273 5.40 16.70 -9.76
C ALA A 273 5.81 15.39 -9.06
N PHE A 274 6.51 14.48 -9.75
CA PHE A 274 7.03 13.25 -9.14
C PHE A 274 8.00 13.54 -8.00
N SER A 275 8.94 14.47 -8.19
CA SER A 275 9.87 14.93 -7.15
C SER A 275 9.13 15.39 -5.90
N ALA A 276 8.08 16.22 -6.07
CA ALA A 276 7.29 16.74 -4.96
C ALA A 276 6.50 15.64 -4.23
N ALA A 277 5.85 14.73 -4.97
CA ALA A 277 5.07 13.64 -4.39
C ALA A 277 5.94 12.63 -3.62
N VAL A 278 7.05 12.21 -4.22
CA VAL A 278 8.00 11.28 -3.59
C VAL A 278 8.71 11.93 -2.40
N SER A 279 8.98 13.23 -2.44
CA SER A 279 9.47 13.98 -1.27
C SER A 279 8.43 14.06 -0.16
N ALA A 280 7.14 14.23 -0.48
CA ALA A 280 6.05 14.23 0.50
C ALA A 280 5.83 12.87 1.18
N LEU A 281 6.18 11.75 0.52
CA LEU A 281 6.29 10.43 1.15
C LEU A 281 7.48 10.32 2.12
N GLY A 282 8.39 11.30 2.14
CA GLY A 282 9.60 11.29 2.97
C GLY A 282 10.76 10.48 2.36
N ILE A 283 10.74 10.27 1.04
CA ILE A 283 11.75 9.50 0.30
C ILE A 283 12.86 10.43 -0.20
N TYR A 284 14.09 9.91 -0.26
CA TYR A 284 15.30 10.61 -0.67
C TYR A 284 16.03 9.79 -1.74
N ASN A 285 16.75 10.45 -2.67
CA ASN A 285 17.50 9.75 -3.73
C ASN A 285 18.50 8.69 -3.23
N LYS A 286 18.94 8.78 -1.97
CA LYS A 286 19.89 7.82 -1.40
C LYS A 286 19.29 6.44 -1.12
N TYR A 287 18.00 6.37 -0.83
CA TYR A 287 17.33 5.15 -0.35
C TYR A 287 17.27 4.05 -1.42
N GLY A 288 17.12 2.81 -0.98
CA GLY A 288 16.64 1.70 -1.81
C GLY A 288 15.14 1.52 -1.65
N ILE A 289 14.43 1.30 -2.74
CA ILE A 289 12.97 1.22 -2.78
C ILE A 289 12.53 -0.21 -3.09
N VAL A 290 11.69 -0.81 -2.26
CA VAL A 290 11.05 -2.10 -2.54
C VAL A 290 9.56 -1.89 -2.70
N VAL A 291 9.03 -2.21 -3.88
CA VAL A 291 7.63 -2.00 -4.23
C VAL A 291 6.89 -3.34 -4.22
N TYR A 292 5.68 -3.39 -3.66
CA TYR A 292 4.79 -4.55 -3.75
C TYR A 292 3.36 -4.12 -4.08
N ASP A 293 2.50 -5.09 -4.42
CA ASP A 293 1.05 -4.89 -4.47
C ASP A 293 0.28 -6.08 -3.89
N GLY A 294 -1.01 -5.87 -3.63
CA GLY A 294 -1.95 -6.85 -3.08
C GLY A 294 -2.50 -7.87 -4.08
N LYS A 295 -1.98 -7.95 -5.32
CA LYS A 295 -2.25 -9.04 -6.29
C LYS A 295 -1.07 -10.01 -6.41
N GLY A 296 0.14 -9.55 -6.11
CA GLY A 296 1.38 -10.30 -6.23
C GLY A 296 2.35 -9.57 -7.16
N LEU A 297 1.99 -9.49 -8.45
CA LEU A 297 2.69 -8.67 -9.42
C LEU A 297 1.74 -8.11 -10.49
N PHE A 298 1.35 -6.85 -10.32
CA PHE A 298 0.43 -6.15 -11.21
C PHE A 298 0.77 -4.65 -11.35
N SER A 299 0.58 -3.88 -10.28
CA SER A 299 0.79 -2.42 -10.24
C SER A 299 2.14 -2.04 -9.63
N ALA A 300 2.77 -2.92 -8.85
CA ALA A 300 4.12 -2.70 -8.31
C ALA A 300 5.15 -2.45 -9.42
N ALA A 301 5.05 -3.16 -10.54
CA ALA A 301 5.93 -2.98 -11.70
C ALA A 301 5.80 -1.58 -12.32
N ARG A 302 4.62 -0.95 -12.27
CA ARG A 302 4.42 0.43 -12.75
C ARG A 302 5.25 1.41 -11.94
N VAL A 303 5.18 1.32 -10.61
CA VAL A 303 5.93 2.22 -9.73
C VAL A 303 7.44 1.94 -9.80
N TRP A 304 7.86 0.68 -9.92
CA TRP A 304 9.26 0.33 -10.24
C TRP A 304 9.76 1.05 -11.51
N TRP A 305 8.98 0.99 -12.60
CA TRP A 305 9.34 1.72 -13.82
C TRP A 305 9.31 3.24 -13.62
N MET A 306 8.36 3.79 -12.86
CA MET A 306 8.29 5.23 -12.56
C MET A 306 9.58 5.73 -11.87
N PHE A 307 10.12 5.00 -10.90
CA PHE A 307 11.41 5.36 -10.30
C PHE A 307 12.57 5.30 -11.32
N ARG A 308 12.62 4.26 -12.16
CA ARG A 308 13.67 4.11 -13.20
C ARG A 308 13.60 5.15 -14.30
N VAL A 309 12.41 5.46 -14.82
CA VAL A 309 12.21 6.51 -15.83
C VAL A 309 12.51 7.90 -15.26
N PHE A 310 12.56 8.06 -13.93
CA PHE A 310 13.08 9.25 -13.25
C PHE A 310 14.52 9.13 -12.72
N GLY A 311 15.30 8.17 -13.23
CA GLY A 311 16.74 8.06 -12.98
C GLY A 311 17.11 7.45 -11.62
N HIS A 312 16.19 6.74 -10.97
CA HIS A 312 16.42 6.07 -9.70
C HIS A 312 16.40 4.55 -9.86
N ASP A 313 17.57 3.97 -10.14
CA ASP A 313 17.73 2.52 -10.37
C ASP A 313 17.81 1.66 -9.10
N LYS A 314 17.85 2.27 -7.89
CA LYS A 314 17.82 1.52 -6.62
C LYS A 314 16.39 1.09 -6.25
N VAL A 315 15.69 0.45 -7.19
CA VAL A 315 14.30 0.05 -7.03
C VAL A 315 14.08 -1.39 -7.45
N TRP A 316 13.40 -2.14 -6.60
CA TRP A 316 13.09 -3.56 -6.77
C TRP A 316 11.60 -3.80 -6.55
N VAL A 317 11.08 -4.88 -7.14
CA VAL A 317 9.73 -5.39 -6.84
C VAL A 317 9.82 -6.60 -5.90
N LEU A 318 8.93 -6.70 -4.92
CA LEU A 318 8.80 -7.88 -4.07
C LEU A 318 8.21 -9.05 -4.87
N ASP A 319 8.97 -10.12 -5.07
CA ASP A 319 8.59 -11.23 -5.95
C ASP A 319 7.42 -12.04 -5.36
N GLY A 320 6.25 -11.97 -6.02
CA GLY A 320 4.98 -12.51 -5.52
C GLY A 320 4.25 -11.63 -4.50
N GLY A 321 4.74 -10.41 -4.22
CA GLY A 321 4.07 -9.35 -3.49
C GLY A 321 3.55 -9.70 -2.09
N LEU A 322 2.47 -9.02 -1.67
CA LEU A 322 1.83 -9.26 -0.37
C LEU A 322 1.27 -10.70 -0.21
N PRO A 323 0.74 -11.37 -1.27
CA PRO A 323 0.39 -12.78 -1.20
C PRO A 323 1.56 -13.68 -0.79
N GLN A 324 2.74 -13.53 -1.43
CA GLN A 324 3.92 -14.31 -1.07
C GLN A 324 4.44 -13.96 0.32
N TRP A 325 4.44 -12.68 0.71
CA TRP A 325 4.83 -12.26 2.06
C TRP A 325 4.04 -13.00 3.13
N ARG A 326 2.71 -13.03 3.01
CA ARG A 326 1.81 -13.76 3.92
C ARG A 326 2.00 -15.28 3.84
N ALA A 327 2.18 -15.83 2.63
CA ALA A 327 2.44 -17.27 2.44
C ALA A 327 3.77 -17.73 3.06
N SER A 328 4.73 -16.81 3.21
CA SER A 328 6.02 -17.05 3.87
C SER A 328 5.94 -16.94 5.41
N GLY A 329 4.76 -16.64 5.97
CA GLY A 329 4.51 -16.56 7.41
C GLY A 329 4.98 -15.26 8.08
N TYR A 330 5.26 -14.21 7.30
CA TYR A 330 5.73 -12.93 7.85
C TYR A 330 4.59 -12.03 8.32
N ASP A 331 4.84 -11.30 9.40
CA ASP A 331 3.90 -10.39 10.04
C ASP A 331 3.47 -9.24 9.11
N VAL A 332 2.25 -8.73 9.33
CA VAL A 332 1.70 -7.55 8.66
C VAL A 332 1.25 -6.54 9.72
N GLU A 333 1.48 -5.26 9.46
CA GLU A 333 0.96 -4.19 10.32
C GLU A 333 -0.54 -3.96 10.03
N SER A 334 -1.34 -3.99 11.08
CA SER A 334 -2.76 -3.64 11.05
C SER A 334 -2.98 -2.25 11.64
N SER A 335 -3.79 -1.43 10.98
CA SER A 335 -3.96 0.01 11.25
C SER A 335 -2.71 0.81 10.87
N ALA A 336 -2.63 1.19 9.59
CA ALA A 336 -1.61 2.11 9.10
C ALA A 336 -1.54 3.39 9.95
N SER A 337 -0.32 3.85 10.26
CA SER A 337 -0.12 5.02 11.11
C SER A 337 -0.74 6.28 10.50
N SER A 338 -1.23 7.19 11.34
CA SER A 338 -1.77 8.47 10.87
C SER A 338 -0.76 9.25 10.04
N ASP A 339 0.53 9.14 10.36
CA ASP A 339 1.64 9.71 9.59
C ASP A 339 1.74 9.11 8.16
N ALA A 340 1.67 7.79 8.01
CA ALA A 340 1.73 7.15 6.70
C ALA A 340 0.52 7.52 5.81
N ILE A 341 -0.68 7.65 6.41
CA ILE A 341 -1.89 8.10 5.70
C ILE A 341 -1.81 9.59 5.31
N LEU A 342 -1.29 10.45 6.20
CA LEU A 342 -1.06 11.86 5.89
C LEU A 342 -0.03 12.03 4.77
N LYS A 343 1.06 11.23 4.76
CA LYS A 343 2.06 11.21 3.68
C LYS A 343 1.47 10.81 2.34
N ALA A 344 0.63 9.78 2.30
CA ALA A 344 -0.05 9.36 1.06
C ALA A 344 -0.96 10.46 0.50
N SER A 345 -1.75 11.12 1.36
CA SER A 345 -2.58 12.27 0.97
C SER A 345 -1.73 13.44 0.48
N ALA A 346 -0.67 13.79 1.23
CA ALA A 346 0.24 14.88 0.90
C ALA A 346 0.97 14.67 -0.44
N ALA A 347 1.27 13.41 -0.80
CA ALA A 347 1.87 13.07 -2.08
C ALA A 347 0.92 13.35 -3.26
N GLY A 348 -0.35 12.95 -3.16
CA GLY A 348 -1.38 13.29 -4.16
C GLY A 348 -1.65 14.79 -4.25
N GLU A 349 -1.71 15.49 -3.12
CA GLU A 349 -1.83 16.96 -3.11
C GLU A 349 -0.62 17.67 -3.73
N ALA A 350 0.60 17.13 -3.56
CA ALA A 350 1.81 17.73 -4.11
C ALA A 350 1.79 17.74 -5.65
N ILE A 351 1.25 16.70 -6.28
CA ILE A 351 0.99 16.65 -7.73
C ILE A 351 0.08 17.81 -8.16
N GLU A 352 -1.09 17.93 -7.52
CA GLU A 352 -2.07 18.98 -7.85
C GLU A 352 -1.47 20.38 -7.68
N LYS A 353 -0.78 20.62 -6.56
CA LYS A 353 -0.09 21.89 -6.26
C LYS A 353 0.94 22.25 -7.33
N VAL A 354 1.75 21.30 -7.79
CA VAL A 354 2.74 21.55 -8.86
C VAL A 354 2.05 21.96 -10.15
N TYR A 355 0.99 21.27 -10.58
CA TYR A 355 0.27 21.62 -11.81
C TYR A 355 -0.53 22.91 -11.71
N GLN A 356 -0.96 23.31 -10.52
CA GLN A 356 -1.55 24.62 -10.24
C GLN A 356 -0.50 25.75 -10.12
N GLY A 357 0.80 25.47 -10.31
CA GLY A 357 1.88 26.43 -10.18
C GLY A 357 2.18 26.87 -8.74
N GLN A 358 1.64 26.17 -7.74
CA GLN A 358 1.80 26.48 -6.32
C GLN A 358 3.14 25.97 -5.77
N SER A 359 3.57 26.55 -4.65
CA SER A 359 4.75 26.04 -3.92
C SER A 359 4.41 24.73 -3.24
N VAL A 360 5.35 23.79 -3.31
CA VAL A 360 5.34 22.54 -2.54
C VAL A 360 6.35 22.62 -1.40
N GLY A 361 6.38 21.57 -0.56
CA GLY A 361 7.38 21.43 0.50
C GLY A 361 8.81 21.22 -0.02
N PRO A 362 9.80 21.07 0.87
CA PRO A 362 11.19 20.85 0.48
C PRO A 362 11.34 19.58 -0.35
N THR A 363 12.08 19.69 -1.46
CA THR A 363 12.42 18.54 -2.31
C THR A 363 13.54 17.73 -1.66
N THR A 364 13.25 16.47 -1.32
CA THR A 364 14.20 15.48 -0.79
C THR A 364 14.55 14.41 -1.82
N PHE A 365 13.70 14.25 -2.85
CA PHE A 365 13.89 13.41 -4.01
C PHE A 365 13.88 14.25 -5.29
N GLU A 366 14.99 14.28 -6.01
CA GLU A 366 15.12 14.90 -7.34
C GLU A 366 14.90 13.85 -8.43
N ALA A 367 13.87 14.03 -9.25
CA ALA A 367 13.57 13.21 -10.42
C ALA A 367 14.30 13.71 -11.66
N LYS A 368 14.88 12.79 -12.46
CA LYS A 368 15.49 13.12 -13.75
C LYS A 368 15.02 12.17 -14.85
N LEU A 369 14.21 12.68 -15.76
CA LEU A 369 13.58 11.91 -16.83
C LEU A 369 14.63 11.21 -17.72
N GLN A 370 14.38 9.93 -17.97
CA GLN A 370 15.11 9.05 -18.87
C GLN A 370 14.25 8.87 -20.14
N PRO A 371 14.31 9.80 -21.11
CA PRO A 371 13.41 9.79 -22.27
C PRO A 371 13.50 8.51 -23.10
N GLN A 372 14.62 7.78 -23.04
CA GLN A 372 14.77 6.47 -23.68
C GLN A 372 13.85 5.37 -23.11
N LEU A 373 13.30 5.55 -21.89
CA LEU A 373 12.39 4.58 -21.25
C LEU A 373 10.90 4.95 -21.40
N LEU A 374 10.58 6.04 -22.11
CA LEU A 374 9.23 6.57 -22.30
C LEU A 374 8.95 6.82 -23.78
N TRP A 375 7.82 6.32 -24.30
CA TRP A 375 7.38 6.55 -25.67
C TRP A 375 6.05 7.29 -25.73
N SER A 376 5.95 8.24 -26.65
CA SER A 376 4.74 8.98 -26.99
C SER A 376 3.95 8.32 -28.12
N LEU A 377 2.70 8.79 -28.30
CA LEU A 377 1.84 8.41 -29.42
C LEU A 377 2.53 8.58 -30.79
N ASP A 378 3.26 9.67 -30.99
CA ASP A 378 3.86 9.98 -32.29
C ASP A 378 5.09 9.11 -32.59
N GLN A 379 5.85 8.70 -31.56
CA GLN A 379 6.90 7.68 -31.71
C GLN A 379 6.30 6.32 -32.12
N VAL A 380 5.14 5.94 -31.58
CA VAL A 380 4.43 4.73 -32.02
C VAL A 380 3.92 4.86 -33.46
N LYS A 381 3.31 5.99 -33.83
CA LYS A 381 2.87 6.26 -35.22
C LYS A 381 4.03 6.16 -36.22
N GLU A 382 5.23 6.63 -35.86
CA GLU A 382 6.40 6.56 -36.73
C GLU A 382 7.01 5.14 -36.76
N ASN A 383 6.99 4.42 -35.64
CA ASN A 383 7.48 3.04 -35.58
C ASN A 383 6.64 2.06 -36.41
N ILE A 384 5.34 2.31 -36.64
CA ILE A 384 4.53 1.52 -37.57
C ILE A 384 5.09 1.58 -39.00
N LYS A 385 5.63 2.74 -39.41
CA LYS A 385 6.20 2.95 -40.75
C LYS A 385 7.62 2.42 -40.85
N THR A 386 8.44 2.68 -39.82
CA THR A 386 9.88 2.44 -39.83
C THR A 386 10.30 1.07 -39.29
N GLN A 387 9.43 0.44 -38.48
CA GLN A 387 9.62 -0.90 -37.90
C GLN A 387 10.95 -1.09 -37.14
N THR A 388 11.47 -0.02 -36.55
CA THR A 388 12.77 -0.02 -35.83
C THR A 388 12.73 -0.72 -34.47
N HIS A 389 11.54 -0.80 -33.86
CA HIS A 389 11.31 -1.45 -32.57
C HIS A 389 10.15 -2.43 -32.68
N GLN A 390 10.20 -3.55 -31.95
CA GLN A 390 9.02 -4.40 -31.77
C GLN A 390 8.17 -3.86 -30.62
N LEU A 391 6.90 -3.58 -30.91
CA LEU A 391 5.91 -3.18 -29.90
C LEU A 391 5.20 -4.42 -29.35
N ILE A 392 5.19 -4.58 -28.02
CA ILE A 392 4.60 -5.73 -27.32
C ILE A 392 3.45 -5.25 -26.43
N ASP A 393 2.26 -5.81 -26.61
CA ASP A 393 1.07 -5.49 -25.82
C ASP A 393 0.83 -6.54 -24.72
N ALA A 394 0.73 -6.06 -23.48
CA ALA A 394 0.54 -6.86 -22.28
C ALA A 394 -0.93 -7.16 -21.91
N ARG A 395 -1.91 -6.72 -22.71
CA ARG A 395 -3.34 -7.03 -22.53
C ARG A 395 -3.63 -8.51 -22.75
N SER A 396 -4.82 -8.94 -22.37
CA SER A 396 -5.29 -10.30 -22.70
C SER A 396 -5.47 -10.45 -24.21
N LYS A 397 -5.14 -11.65 -24.73
CA LYS A 397 -5.23 -11.97 -26.16
C LYS A 397 -6.59 -11.61 -26.79
N PRO A 398 -7.77 -11.82 -26.14
CA PRO A 398 -9.05 -11.36 -26.70
C PRO A 398 -9.19 -9.84 -26.86
N ARG A 399 -8.59 -9.03 -25.98
CA ARG A 399 -8.61 -7.56 -26.08
C ARG A 399 -7.73 -7.07 -27.23
N PHE A 400 -6.55 -7.68 -27.36
CA PHE A 400 -5.62 -7.45 -28.45
C PHE A 400 -6.21 -7.85 -29.81
N ASP A 401 -6.80 -9.04 -29.90
CA ASP A 401 -7.44 -9.55 -31.13
C ASP A 401 -8.68 -8.75 -31.52
N GLY A 402 -9.28 -8.02 -30.57
CA GLY A 402 -10.48 -7.22 -30.75
C GLY A 402 -11.79 -8.01 -30.56
N THR A 403 -11.72 -9.24 -30.06
CA THR A 403 -12.87 -10.14 -29.87
C THR A 403 -13.69 -9.85 -28.61
N VAL A 404 -13.20 -8.98 -27.73
CA VAL A 404 -13.95 -8.42 -26.59
C VAL A 404 -13.85 -6.90 -26.55
N PRO A 405 -14.82 -6.18 -25.96
CA PRO A 405 -14.73 -4.74 -25.75
C PRO A 405 -13.62 -4.39 -24.74
N GLU A 406 -13.04 -3.21 -24.90
CA GLU A 406 -12.18 -2.62 -23.88
C GLU A 406 -12.99 -2.23 -22.62
N PRO A 407 -12.39 -2.27 -21.41
CA PRO A 407 -13.09 -1.91 -20.18
C PRO A 407 -13.58 -0.45 -20.12
N ARG A 408 -12.95 0.44 -20.90
CA ARG A 408 -13.30 1.86 -20.99
C ARG A 408 -14.25 2.08 -22.17
N LYS A 409 -15.40 2.70 -21.92
CA LYS A 409 -16.39 3.04 -22.94
C LYS A 409 -15.79 3.99 -23.99
N GLY A 410 -16.12 3.78 -25.26
CA GLY A 410 -15.69 4.63 -26.37
C GLY A 410 -14.30 4.29 -26.95
N ILE A 411 -13.53 3.40 -26.32
CA ILE A 411 -12.25 2.92 -26.86
C ILE A 411 -12.52 1.81 -27.89
N ARG A 412 -11.91 1.91 -29.07
CA ARG A 412 -11.99 0.86 -30.11
C ARG A 412 -11.32 -0.44 -29.60
N SER A 413 -11.87 -1.60 -29.96
CA SER A 413 -11.22 -2.90 -29.74
C SER A 413 -10.11 -3.15 -30.78
N GLY A 414 -9.17 -4.05 -30.50
CA GLY A 414 -8.06 -4.40 -31.40
C GLY A 414 -6.70 -4.04 -30.81
N HIS A 415 -5.69 -3.90 -31.68
CA HIS A 415 -4.30 -3.61 -31.34
C HIS A 415 -3.61 -2.66 -32.34
N VAL A 416 -2.40 -2.22 -31.98
CA VAL A 416 -1.57 -1.36 -32.82
C VAL A 416 -1.01 -2.19 -33.99
N PRO A 417 -1.17 -1.80 -35.26
CA PRO A 417 -0.67 -2.58 -36.38
C PRO A 417 0.81 -2.96 -36.25
N GLY A 418 1.13 -4.24 -36.46
CA GLY A 418 2.49 -4.79 -36.34
C GLY A 418 2.98 -5.05 -34.90
N SER A 419 2.19 -4.73 -33.88
CA SER A 419 2.51 -5.15 -32.50
C SER A 419 2.31 -6.66 -32.30
N LYS A 420 2.96 -7.19 -31.25
CA LYS A 420 2.85 -8.59 -30.79
C LYS A 420 2.15 -8.63 -29.44
N CYS A 421 1.53 -9.74 -29.06
CA CYS A 421 0.81 -9.87 -27.81
C CYS A 421 1.54 -10.83 -26.85
N VAL A 422 1.90 -10.35 -25.66
CA VAL A 422 2.38 -11.20 -24.56
C VAL A 422 1.54 -10.85 -23.34
N PRO A 423 0.39 -11.50 -23.11
CA PRO A 423 -0.46 -11.21 -21.96
C PRO A 423 0.35 -11.33 -20.66
N PHE A 424 0.35 -10.28 -19.83
CA PHE A 424 1.24 -10.22 -18.65
C PHE A 424 1.20 -11.45 -17.70
N PRO A 425 0.08 -12.19 -17.52
CA PRO A 425 0.10 -13.38 -16.66
C PRO A 425 1.00 -14.50 -17.20
N GLN A 426 1.40 -14.47 -18.47
CA GLN A 426 2.31 -15.47 -19.06
C GLN A 426 3.78 -15.28 -18.67
N VAL A 427 4.17 -14.14 -18.09
CA VAL A 427 5.50 -13.92 -17.51
C VAL A 427 5.54 -14.20 -16.00
N LEU A 428 4.43 -14.69 -15.44
CA LEU A 428 4.28 -15.01 -14.02
C LEU A 428 4.05 -16.52 -13.80
N ASP A 429 4.43 -17.01 -12.62
CA ASP A 429 4.09 -18.36 -12.16
C ASP A 429 2.70 -18.42 -11.49
N SER A 430 2.29 -19.63 -11.05
CA SER A 430 1.04 -19.83 -10.32
C SER A 430 0.94 -19.08 -8.98
N SER A 431 2.08 -18.73 -8.39
CA SER A 431 2.22 -17.97 -7.14
C SER A 431 2.34 -16.47 -7.37
N GLN A 432 2.14 -15.99 -8.61
CA GLN A 432 2.27 -14.59 -9.03
C GLN A 432 3.71 -14.03 -8.90
N LYS A 433 4.71 -14.90 -8.82
CA LYS A 433 6.13 -14.53 -8.94
C LYS A 433 6.49 -14.34 -10.40
N LEU A 434 7.48 -13.52 -10.67
CA LEU A 434 8.08 -13.38 -11.99
C LEU A 434 8.79 -14.69 -12.36
N LEU A 435 8.63 -15.18 -13.60
CA LEU A 435 9.28 -16.42 -14.04
C LEU A 435 10.83 -16.31 -14.03
N PRO A 436 11.56 -17.44 -13.95
CA PRO A 436 13.02 -17.44 -14.07
C PRO A 436 13.52 -16.86 -15.41
N PRO A 437 14.75 -16.31 -15.48
CA PRO A 437 15.32 -15.70 -16.68
C PRO A 437 15.20 -16.54 -17.97
N ASP A 438 15.49 -17.84 -17.91
CA ASP A 438 15.45 -18.74 -19.07
C ASP A 438 14.02 -19.02 -19.55
N GLU A 439 13.05 -19.10 -18.62
CA GLU A 439 11.64 -19.28 -18.95
C GLU A 439 11.03 -18.01 -19.54
N LEU A 440 11.42 -16.84 -19.02
CA LEU A 440 11.04 -15.54 -19.58
C LEU A 440 11.59 -15.39 -21.01
N ARG A 441 12.88 -15.66 -21.23
CA ARG A 441 13.51 -15.64 -22.55
C ARG A 441 12.72 -16.50 -23.55
N LYS A 442 12.50 -17.77 -23.20
CA LYS A 442 11.73 -18.72 -24.00
C LYS A 442 10.30 -18.24 -24.26
N ARG A 443 9.62 -17.63 -23.28
CA ARG A 443 8.27 -17.09 -23.42
C ARG A 443 8.20 -15.99 -24.49
N PHE A 444 9.14 -15.03 -24.46
CA PHE A 444 9.18 -13.96 -25.46
C PHE A 444 9.53 -14.49 -26.86
N GLU A 445 10.52 -15.39 -26.95
CA GLU A 445 10.93 -16.01 -28.22
C GLU A 445 9.81 -16.86 -28.86
N GLN A 446 8.99 -17.55 -28.06
CA GLN A 446 7.81 -18.30 -28.52
C GLN A 446 6.74 -17.43 -29.16
N GLU A 447 6.55 -16.20 -28.68
CA GLU A 447 5.66 -15.19 -29.29
C GLU A 447 6.38 -14.42 -30.43
N GLY A 448 7.49 -14.98 -30.94
CA GLY A 448 8.25 -14.49 -32.08
C GLY A 448 9.05 -13.22 -31.82
N ILE A 449 9.30 -12.85 -30.56
CA ILE A 449 10.00 -11.60 -30.21
C ILE A 449 11.51 -11.80 -30.26
N SER A 450 12.18 -11.08 -31.16
CA SER A 450 13.65 -11.07 -31.23
C SER A 450 14.22 -10.21 -30.09
N LEU A 451 14.99 -10.80 -29.17
CA LEU A 451 15.48 -10.10 -27.98
C LEU A 451 16.68 -9.18 -28.26
N ASP A 452 17.39 -9.40 -29.37
CA ASP A 452 18.49 -8.56 -29.85
C ASP A 452 18.01 -7.25 -30.50
N GLN A 453 16.73 -7.16 -30.83
CA GLN A 453 16.13 -5.95 -31.40
C GLN A 453 15.64 -4.99 -30.30
N PRO A 454 15.52 -3.68 -30.61
CA PRO A 454 14.88 -2.72 -29.71
C PRO A 454 13.41 -3.10 -29.41
N LEU A 455 12.98 -2.92 -28.16
CA LEU A 455 11.64 -3.29 -27.70
C LEU A 455 10.92 -2.11 -27.03
N VAL A 456 9.61 -2.07 -27.23
CA VAL A 456 8.69 -1.17 -26.53
C VAL A 456 7.54 -2.03 -26.01
N THR A 457 7.09 -1.76 -24.79
CA THR A 457 5.91 -2.43 -24.22
C THR A 457 4.76 -1.45 -24.04
N SER A 458 3.53 -1.96 -24.16
CA SER A 458 2.28 -1.22 -24.05
C SER A 458 1.23 -2.12 -23.39
N CYS A 459 0.10 -1.55 -22.97
CA CYS A 459 -1.06 -2.34 -22.58
C CYS A 459 -2.35 -1.54 -22.77
N GLY A 460 -3.28 -1.60 -21.80
CA GLY A 460 -4.42 -0.69 -21.78
C GLY A 460 -4.04 0.76 -21.45
N THR A 461 -3.13 0.96 -20.51
CA THR A 461 -2.96 2.23 -19.77
C THR A 461 -1.57 2.36 -19.11
N GLY A 462 -0.51 1.86 -19.73
CA GLY A 462 0.87 1.96 -19.21
C GLY A 462 1.21 1.12 -17.96
N VAL A 463 0.23 0.54 -17.26
CA VAL A 463 0.45 -0.21 -15.99
C VAL A 463 1.06 -1.60 -16.24
N THR A 464 0.29 -2.55 -16.81
CA THR A 464 0.77 -3.94 -16.99
C THR A 464 1.86 -4.08 -18.06
N ALA A 465 2.10 -3.06 -18.88
CA ALA A 465 3.26 -2.98 -19.76
C ALA A 465 4.58 -3.10 -18.96
N CYS A 466 4.63 -2.44 -17.81
CA CYS A 466 5.79 -2.46 -16.93
C CYS A 466 6.10 -3.86 -16.36
N VAL A 467 5.12 -4.78 -16.28
CA VAL A 467 5.36 -6.18 -15.88
C VAL A 467 6.18 -6.92 -16.95
N LEU A 468 5.93 -6.64 -18.24
CA LEU A 468 6.77 -7.18 -19.32
C LEU A 468 8.17 -6.57 -19.30
N ALA A 469 8.27 -5.25 -19.10
CA ALA A 469 9.58 -4.58 -18.98
C ALA A 469 10.39 -5.08 -17.77
N LEU A 470 9.75 -5.40 -16.64
CA LEU A 470 10.37 -6.03 -15.48
C LEU A 470 10.92 -7.43 -15.81
N GLY A 471 10.14 -8.24 -16.54
CA GLY A 471 10.58 -9.55 -17.04
C GLY A 471 11.78 -9.46 -18.01
N LEU A 472 11.71 -8.55 -18.99
CA LEU A 472 12.80 -8.28 -19.93
C LEU A 472 14.08 -7.81 -19.21
N HIS A 473 13.93 -6.97 -18.18
CA HIS A 473 15.04 -6.51 -17.35
C HIS A 473 15.71 -7.66 -16.56
N ARG A 474 14.95 -8.69 -16.13
CA ARG A 474 15.49 -9.81 -15.34
C ARG A 474 16.59 -10.59 -16.06
N PHE A 475 16.54 -10.68 -17.39
CA PHE A 475 17.58 -11.32 -18.20
C PHE A 475 18.50 -10.33 -18.92
N GLY A 476 18.56 -9.08 -18.45
CA GLY A 476 19.53 -8.08 -18.87
C GLY A 476 19.06 -7.09 -19.94
N LYS A 477 17.80 -7.13 -20.39
CA LYS A 477 17.26 -6.17 -21.36
C LYS A 477 16.64 -4.96 -20.64
N THR A 478 17.50 -4.03 -20.25
CA THR A 478 17.20 -2.92 -19.32
C THR A 478 16.70 -1.63 -20.02
N ASP A 479 16.76 -1.60 -21.34
CA ASP A 479 16.53 -0.46 -22.26
C ASP A 479 15.11 -0.40 -22.85
N VAL A 480 14.18 -1.20 -22.30
CA VAL A 480 12.80 -1.32 -22.81
C VAL A 480 11.97 -0.09 -22.44
N ALA A 481 11.46 0.60 -23.46
CA ALA A 481 10.56 1.74 -23.26
C ALA A 481 9.11 1.31 -23.00
N ILE A 482 8.35 2.16 -22.31
CA ILE A 482 6.90 2.02 -22.14
C ILE A 482 6.20 3.05 -23.02
N TYR A 483 5.27 2.59 -23.88
CA TYR A 483 4.29 3.47 -24.51
C TYR A 483 3.17 3.77 -23.49
N ASP A 484 3.23 4.97 -22.91
CA ASP A 484 2.52 5.25 -21.66
C ASP A 484 0.99 5.40 -21.84
N GLY A 485 0.57 6.26 -22.78
CA GLY A 485 -0.84 6.43 -23.15
C GLY A 485 -1.49 5.13 -23.64
N SER A 486 -0.68 4.20 -24.17
CA SER A 486 -1.05 2.81 -24.40
C SER A 486 -2.31 2.68 -25.29
N TRP A 487 -3.03 1.56 -25.20
CA TRP A 487 -4.25 1.36 -25.99
C TRP A 487 -5.38 2.35 -25.69
N THR A 488 -5.42 2.98 -24.50
CA THR A 488 -6.46 3.98 -24.21
C THR A 488 -6.25 5.24 -25.04
N GLU A 489 -5.02 5.71 -25.18
CA GLU A 489 -4.69 6.82 -26.09
C GLU A 489 -4.84 6.40 -27.55
N TRP A 490 -4.22 5.28 -27.94
CA TRP A 490 -4.25 4.80 -29.33
C TRP A 490 -5.66 4.51 -29.81
N GLY A 491 -6.43 3.73 -29.05
CA GLY A 491 -7.78 3.30 -29.39
C GLY A 491 -8.82 4.42 -29.37
N ALA A 492 -8.57 5.52 -28.63
CA ALA A 492 -9.41 6.72 -28.62
C ALA A 492 -9.13 7.66 -29.81
N HIS A 493 -7.88 7.81 -30.23
CA HIS A 493 -7.49 8.77 -31.26
C HIS A 493 -8.02 8.34 -32.64
N PRO A 494 -8.86 9.13 -33.35
CA PRO A 494 -9.54 8.67 -34.56
C PRO A 494 -8.57 8.32 -35.70
N ASP A 495 -7.52 9.12 -35.89
CA ASP A 495 -6.57 8.99 -37.01
C ASP A 495 -5.54 7.87 -36.85
N THR A 496 -5.56 7.11 -35.75
CA THR A 496 -4.65 5.98 -35.59
C THR A 496 -5.24 4.71 -36.24
N PRO A 497 -4.44 3.97 -37.04
CA PRO A 497 -4.88 2.71 -37.61
C PRO A 497 -5.02 1.64 -36.53
N VAL A 498 -6.00 0.75 -36.70
CA VAL A 498 -6.29 -0.36 -35.78
C VAL A 498 -6.21 -1.65 -36.55
N ALA A 499 -5.52 -2.64 -35.98
CA ALA A 499 -5.55 -4.01 -36.43
C ALA A 499 -6.42 -4.86 -35.50
N THR A 500 -7.02 -5.91 -36.04
CA THR A 500 -7.68 -7.00 -35.31
C THR A 500 -7.06 -8.31 -35.76
N ALA A 501 -7.25 -9.39 -34.99
CA ALA A 501 -7.02 -10.70 -35.58
C ALA A 501 -8.05 -10.94 -36.69
N VAL A 502 -7.62 -11.56 -37.79
CA VAL A 502 -8.48 -12.02 -38.90
C VAL A 502 -8.78 -13.50 -38.70
#